data_AF-A0A6F8U751-F1
#
_entry.id   AF-A0A6F8U751-F1
#
_cell.length_a   1.000
_cell.length_b   1.000
_cell.length_c   1.000
_cell.angle_alpha   90.00
_cell.angle_beta   90.00
_cell.angle_gamma   90.00
#
_symmetry.space_group_name_H-M   'P 1'
#
loop_
_entity.id
_entity.type
_entity.pdbx_description
1 polymer ?
#
loop_
_entity_poly.entity_id
_entity_poly.type
_entity_poly.pdbx_seq_one_letter_code
_entity_poly.pdbx_strand_id
1 'polypeptide(L)'
;MLHGLGVQQAMEKTRAMPSLYLIRTVCQQITRGLTGLALAFLFAGQTHAQSVDQDATILLVAHPAVATQWLNRDTTRAIFAMRQRTWPDGDAVQVFVLPNRDPVHARFTKEQLAVYPHQLQLAWDRMVFSGMGQAPNRVADQFEMREKIANTPGALGYLEREYLDENVQVISME
;
A
#
# COMPACT_ATOMS: atom_id res chain seq x y z
N MET A 1 17.78 -72.04 14.69
CA MET A 1 17.73 -72.45 16.11
C MET A 1 18.81 -71.71 16.87
N LEU A 2 18.37 -70.86 17.81
CA LEU A 2 18.99 -70.56 19.10
C LEU A 2 20.50 -70.26 19.17
N HIS A 3 20.84 -69.03 19.54
CA HIS A 3 21.55 -68.78 20.80
C HIS A 3 21.29 -67.33 21.23
N GLY A 4 20.61 -67.19 22.36
CA GLY A 4 20.49 -65.95 23.09
C GLY A 4 21.34 -65.97 24.37
N LEU A 5 21.35 -64.81 25.00
CA LEU A 5 21.64 -64.52 26.42
C LEU A 5 23.10 -64.24 26.83
N GLY A 6 23.20 -63.15 27.60
CA GLY A 6 24.40 -62.50 28.12
C GLY A 6 24.27 -61.00 27.86
N VAL A 7 23.34 -60.24 28.46
CA VAL A 7 23.08 -60.02 29.88
C VAL A 7 24.35 -59.64 30.66
N GLN A 8 24.32 -58.40 31.18
CA GLN A 8 25.08 -57.88 32.31
C GLN A 8 26.58 -57.62 32.13
N GLN A 9 26.95 -56.34 32.02
CA GLN A 9 27.67 -55.59 33.05
C GLN A 9 28.28 -54.33 32.43
N ALA A 10 27.87 -53.16 32.92
CA ALA A 10 28.77 -52.17 33.51
C ALA A 10 28.10 -50.78 33.51
N MET A 11 28.38 -50.05 34.59
CA MET A 11 28.15 -48.61 34.77
C MET A 11 26.79 -48.21 35.32
N GLU A 12 26.49 -48.78 36.49
CA GLU A 12 26.06 -47.98 37.63
C GLU A 12 27.13 -46.90 37.93
N LYS A 13 26.80 -45.62 37.77
CA LYS A 13 27.31 -44.58 38.68
C LYS A 13 26.58 -43.23 38.56
N THR A 14 26.01 -42.85 39.70
CA THR A 14 25.92 -41.46 40.21
C THR A 14 24.70 -40.63 39.83
N ARG A 15 23.68 -40.78 40.70
CA ARG A 15 22.80 -39.76 41.29
C ARG A 15 23.23 -38.30 41.08
N ALA A 16 22.29 -37.45 40.65
CA ALA A 16 21.74 -36.32 41.44
C ALA A 16 21.06 -35.29 40.53
N MET A 17 19.75 -35.08 40.74
CA MET A 17 19.03 -33.83 40.41
C MET A 17 19.53 -32.70 41.36
N PRO A 18 19.41 -31.38 41.07
CA PRO A 18 18.11 -30.67 40.96
C PRO A 18 18.09 -29.49 39.96
N SER A 19 16.93 -29.21 39.36
CA SER A 19 15.98 -28.12 39.70
C SER A 19 16.38 -26.72 39.24
N LEU A 20 15.36 -26.04 38.70
CA LEU A 20 15.35 -24.73 38.08
C LEU A 20 16.13 -23.63 38.82
N TYR A 21 16.45 -22.59 38.04
CA TYR A 21 16.78 -21.20 38.43
C TYR A 21 18.27 -20.84 38.57
N LEU A 22 18.84 -20.37 37.46
CA LEU A 22 19.47 -19.03 37.40
C LEU A 22 19.69 -18.72 35.91
N ILE A 23 18.72 -18.13 35.20
CA ILE A 23 18.53 -16.68 35.11
C ILE A 23 19.87 -15.95 34.94
N ARG A 24 20.08 -15.48 33.69
CA ARG A 24 20.83 -14.28 33.29
C ARG A 24 22.29 -14.20 33.73
N THR A 25 23.11 -13.57 32.90
CA THR A 25 24.50 -13.20 33.22
C THR A 25 25.39 -14.45 33.11
N VAL A 26 26.09 -14.66 32.01
CA VAL A 26 27.30 -13.95 31.64
C VAL A 26 27.46 -14.19 30.13
N CYS A 27 27.12 -13.23 29.29
CA CYS A 27 28.05 -12.20 28.86
C CYS A 27 29.25 -12.83 28.12
N GLN A 28 29.12 -12.91 26.80
CA GLN A 28 30.09 -12.26 25.92
C GLN A 28 31.56 -12.55 26.23
N GLN A 29 32.11 -13.66 25.71
CA GLN A 29 33.55 -13.94 25.49
C GLN A 29 33.68 -15.46 25.25
N ILE A 30 34.28 -16.05 24.21
CA ILE A 30 35.38 -15.66 23.34
C ILE A 30 35.29 -16.49 22.04
N THR A 31 35.35 -15.77 20.93
CA THR A 31 35.85 -16.12 19.60
C THR A 31 36.88 -17.27 19.57
N ARG A 32 36.50 -18.42 19.01
CA ARG A 32 37.39 -19.41 18.39
C ARG A 32 36.60 -19.97 17.20
N GLY A 33 36.87 -19.61 15.95
CA GLY A 33 38.16 -19.72 15.29
C GLY A 33 38.17 -21.06 14.53
N LEU A 34 37.90 -20.98 13.22
CA LEU A 34 38.04 -22.05 12.23
C LEU A 34 37.19 -23.32 12.39
N THR A 35 35.93 -23.26 11.93
CA THR A 35 35.29 -24.40 11.26
C THR A 35 34.32 -23.91 10.20
N GLY A 36 34.63 -24.18 8.94
CA GLY A 36 33.65 -24.60 7.93
C GLY A 36 32.72 -23.53 7.37
N LEU A 37 33.20 -22.84 6.33
CA LEU A 37 32.51 -22.51 5.08
C LEU A 37 31.14 -23.19 4.82
N ALA A 38 30.06 -22.83 5.55
CA ALA A 38 28.67 -23.20 5.22
C ALA A 38 27.60 -22.56 6.15
N LEU A 39 27.68 -21.28 6.53
CA LEU A 39 26.50 -20.57 7.09
C LEU A 39 26.63 -19.03 7.14
N ALA A 40 27.21 -18.42 6.09
CA ALA A 40 27.40 -16.97 6.00
C ALA A 40 26.39 -16.29 5.05
N PHE A 41 25.14 -16.74 5.04
CA PHE A 41 24.03 -16.15 4.27
C PHE A 41 22.72 -16.04 5.09
N LEU A 42 22.85 -15.82 6.41
CA LEU A 42 21.73 -15.51 7.32
C LEU A 42 21.71 -14.03 7.73
N PHE A 43 22.19 -13.16 6.84
CA PHE A 43 21.95 -11.71 6.87
C PHE A 43 21.25 -11.32 5.56
N ALA A 44 19.97 -11.67 5.43
CA ALA A 44 19.14 -11.17 4.34
C ALA A 44 17.77 -10.77 4.89
N GLY A 45 17.59 -9.46 5.07
CA GLY A 45 16.28 -8.82 4.97
C GLY A 45 15.44 -8.75 6.24
N GLN A 46 15.92 -8.06 7.28
CA GLN A 46 14.99 -7.33 8.16
C GLN A 46 14.53 -6.07 7.42
N THR A 47 13.65 -6.21 6.42
CA THR A 47 12.90 -5.06 5.91
C THR A 47 11.85 -4.72 6.96
N HIS A 48 12.17 -3.76 7.83
CA HIS A 48 11.14 -3.03 8.54
C HIS A 48 10.24 -2.38 7.47
N ALA A 49 9.07 -2.96 7.24
CA ALA A 49 7.99 -2.26 6.58
C ALA A 49 7.57 -1.15 7.54
N GLN A 50 8.10 0.06 7.33
CA GLN A 50 7.58 1.25 7.99
C GLN A 50 6.16 1.43 7.46
N SER A 51 5.16 1.10 8.29
CA SER A 51 3.80 1.59 8.10
C SER A 51 3.85 3.10 8.33
N VAL A 52 4.09 3.82 7.25
CA VAL A 52 3.96 5.26 7.15
C VAL A 52 2.45 5.53 7.21
N ASP A 53 1.90 5.49 8.42
CA ASP A 53 0.56 5.99 8.74
C ASP A 53 0.65 7.52 8.73
N GLN A 54 0.74 8.08 7.53
CA GLN A 54 0.70 9.52 7.35
C GLN A 54 -0.77 9.87 7.24
N ASP A 55 -1.26 10.54 8.26
CA ASP A 55 -2.51 11.30 8.27
C ASP A 55 -2.39 12.53 7.32
N ALA A 56 -1.88 12.30 6.12
CA ALA A 56 -1.69 13.32 5.11
C ALA A 56 -3.05 13.62 4.48
N THR A 57 -3.54 14.84 4.64
CA THR A 57 -4.84 15.23 4.08
C THR A 57 -4.84 15.09 2.56
N ILE A 58 -5.78 14.30 2.02
CA ILE A 58 -5.99 14.14 0.57
C ILE A 58 -7.00 15.19 0.11
N LEU A 59 -6.62 15.94 -0.93
CA LEU A 59 -7.39 17.02 -1.51
C LEU A 59 -7.75 16.69 -2.96
N LEU A 60 -8.96 17.07 -3.37
CA LEU A 60 -9.39 16.95 -4.75
C LEU A 60 -8.79 18.11 -5.56
N VAL A 61 -8.22 17.81 -6.72
CA VAL A 61 -7.51 18.79 -7.56
C VAL A 61 -7.94 18.72 -9.01
N ALA A 62 -7.99 19.87 -9.66
CA ALA A 62 -8.36 20.04 -11.05
C ALA A 62 -7.39 20.96 -11.78
N HIS A 63 -7.46 20.95 -13.11
CA HIS A 63 -6.73 21.90 -13.93
C HIS A 63 -7.21 23.35 -13.64
N PRO A 64 -6.33 24.37 -13.58
CA PRO A 64 -6.70 25.75 -13.22
C PRO A 64 -7.76 26.43 -14.11
N ALA A 65 -7.92 25.97 -15.35
CA ALA A 65 -8.97 26.47 -16.24
C ALA A 65 -10.37 25.89 -15.97
N VAL A 66 -10.53 24.98 -15.00
CA VAL A 66 -11.84 24.43 -14.63
C VAL A 66 -12.60 25.46 -13.79
N ALA A 67 -13.75 25.92 -14.30
CA ALA A 67 -14.56 26.94 -13.62
C ALA A 67 -15.22 26.43 -12.33
N THR A 68 -15.57 25.15 -12.27
CA THR A 68 -16.13 24.50 -11.09
C THR A 68 -15.12 24.52 -9.93
N GLN A 69 -15.51 25.07 -8.76
CA GLN A 69 -14.66 25.17 -7.56
C GLN A 69 -15.04 24.17 -6.45
N TRP A 70 -16.21 23.56 -6.55
CA TRP A 70 -16.73 22.64 -5.56
C TRP A 70 -17.53 21.51 -6.24
N LEU A 71 -17.53 20.34 -5.62
CA LEU A 71 -18.32 19.20 -6.03
C LEU A 71 -18.91 18.52 -4.81
N ASN A 72 -20.18 18.10 -4.89
CA ASN A 72 -20.71 17.21 -3.86
C ASN A 72 -20.12 15.80 -4.00
N ARG A 73 -20.24 15.00 -2.93
CA ARG A 73 -19.75 13.62 -2.91
C ARG A 73 -20.31 12.73 -4.02
N ASP A 74 -21.60 12.86 -4.34
CA ASP A 74 -22.27 12.02 -5.33
C ASP A 74 -21.78 12.28 -6.75
N THR A 75 -21.62 13.55 -7.12
CA THR A 75 -21.04 13.99 -8.39
C THR A 75 -19.59 13.56 -8.50
N THR A 76 -18.80 13.77 -7.44
CA THR A 76 -17.40 13.32 -7.40
C THR A 76 -17.31 11.81 -7.64
N ARG A 77 -18.12 11.03 -6.92
CA ARG A 77 -18.19 9.57 -7.10
C ARG A 77 -18.65 9.18 -8.50
N ALA A 78 -19.64 9.86 -9.08
CA ALA A 78 -20.12 9.59 -10.43
C ALA A 78 -19.03 9.86 -11.49
N ILE A 79 -18.24 10.91 -11.30
CA ILE A 79 -17.11 11.26 -12.17
C ILE A 79 -16.01 10.20 -12.07
N PHE A 80 -15.53 9.86 -10.87
CA PHE A 80 -14.48 8.84 -10.70
C PHE A 80 -14.93 7.43 -11.10
N ALA A 81 -16.23 7.12 -10.99
CA ALA A 81 -16.81 5.88 -11.51
C ALA A 81 -17.00 5.90 -13.04
N MET A 82 -16.62 6.97 -13.73
CA MET A 82 -16.78 7.20 -15.17
C MET A 82 -18.25 7.18 -15.65
N ARG A 83 -19.21 7.31 -14.73
CA ARG A 83 -20.66 7.40 -15.00
C ARG A 83 -21.05 8.79 -15.48
N GLN A 84 -20.36 9.80 -14.99
CA GLN A 84 -20.45 11.18 -15.46
C GLN A 84 -19.10 11.57 -16.06
N ARG A 85 -19.09 12.02 -17.32
CA ARG A 85 -17.86 12.37 -18.05
C ARG A 85 -17.77 13.86 -18.40
N THR A 86 -18.60 14.65 -17.76
CA THR A 86 -18.66 16.10 -17.93
C THR A 86 -18.68 16.78 -16.58
N TRP A 87 -18.04 17.94 -16.51
CA TRP A 87 -18.19 18.90 -15.44
C TRP A 87 -19.65 19.41 -15.36
N PRO A 88 -20.09 19.98 -14.23
CA PRO A 88 -21.40 20.64 -14.11
C PRO A 88 -21.65 21.69 -15.20
N ASP A 89 -20.58 22.34 -15.67
CA ASP A 89 -20.62 23.37 -16.71
C ASP A 89 -20.73 22.77 -18.14
N GLY A 90 -20.65 21.45 -18.29
CA GLY A 90 -20.80 20.72 -19.54
C GLY A 90 -19.49 20.30 -20.22
N ASP A 91 -18.36 20.86 -19.80
CA ASP A 91 -17.04 20.52 -20.34
C ASP A 91 -16.65 19.07 -20.05
N ALA A 92 -15.85 18.45 -20.94
CA ALA A 92 -15.38 17.09 -20.74
C ALA A 92 -14.42 17.00 -19.55
N VAL A 93 -14.62 16.00 -18.68
CA VAL A 93 -13.71 15.72 -17.56
C VAL A 93 -12.69 14.65 -17.94
N GLN A 94 -11.42 14.92 -17.65
CA GLN A 94 -10.32 13.98 -17.84
C GLN A 94 -9.84 13.47 -16.48
N VAL A 95 -10.26 12.26 -16.11
CA VAL A 95 -9.98 11.72 -14.77
C VAL A 95 -8.63 11.00 -14.75
N PHE A 96 -7.80 11.34 -13.78
CA PHE A 96 -6.53 10.67 -13.47
C PHE A 96 -6.61 9.95 -12.13
N VAL A 97 -6.07 8.73 -12.06
CA VAL A 97 -6.05 7.91 -10.84
C VAL A 97 -4.72 7.21 -10.65
N LEU A 98 -4.31 7.05 -9.38
CA LEU A 98 -3.18 6.21 -8.99
C LEU A 98 -3.50 4.71 -9.14
N PRO A 99 -2.50 3.82 -9.09
CA PRO A 99 -2.72 2.38 -9.17
C PRO A 99 -3.59 1.85 -8.02
N ASN A 100 -4.34 0.77 -8.26
CA ASN A 100 -5.31 0.24 -7.27
C ASN A 100 -4.68 -0.18 -5.92
N ARG A 101 -3.37 -0.49 -5.91
CA ARG A 101 -2.61 -0.87 -4.71
C ARG A 101 -1.98 0.31 -3.99
N ASP A 102 -2.13 1.51 -4.53
CA ASP A 102 -1.56 2.72 -3.96
C ASP A 102 -2.33 3.11 -2.68
N PRO A 103 -1.62 3.42 -1.57
CA PRO A 103 -2.26 3.76 -0.31
C PRO A 103 -3.07 5.06 -0.38
N VAL A 104 -2.65 6.04 -1.18
CA VAL A 104 -3.37 7.30 -1.39
C VAL A 104 -4.65 7.04 -2.18
N HIS A 105 -4.61 6.17 -3.20
CA HIS A 105 -5.83 5.73 -3.88
C HIS A 105 -6.82 5.05 -2.92
N ALA A 106 -6.29 4.15 -2.07
CA ALA A 106 -7.10 3.42 -1.10
C ALA A 106 -7.79 4.35 -0.11
N ARG A 107 -7.08 5.36 0.40
CA ARG A 107 -7.62 6.38 1.28
C ARG A 107 -8.61 7.29 0.58
N PHE A 108 -8.26 7.85 -0.58
CA PHE A 108 -9.13 8.72 -1.36
C PHE A 108 -10.48 8.07 -1.65
N THR A 109 -10.48 6.85 -2.19
CA THR A 109 -11.72 6.14 -2.53
C THR A 109 -12.59 5.90 -1.28
N LYS A 110 -11.97 5.49 -0.17
CA LYS A 110 -12.69 5.19 1.07
C LYS A 110 -13.23 6.45 1.75
N GLU A 111 -12.40 7.48 1.90
CA GLU A 111 -12.71 8.70 2.67
C GLU A 111 -13.53 9.70 1.86
N GLN A 112 -13.18 9.92 0.58
CA GLN A 112 -13.83 10.92 -0.27
C GLN A 112 -14.98 10.35 -1.09
N LEU A 113 -14.87 9.11 -1.58
CA LEU A 113 -15.94 8.52 -2.39
C LEU A 113 -16.89 7.59 -1.61
N ALA A 114 -16.54 7.21 -0.37
CA ALA A 114 -17.25 6.20 0.41
C ALA A 114 -17.39 4.85 -0.32
N VAL A 115 -16.37 4.47 -1.10
CA VAL A 115 -16.31 3.25 -1.92
C VAL A 115 -14.94 2.60 -1.76
N TYR A 116 -14.87 1.27 -1.77
CA TYR A 116 -13.58 0.58 -1.72
C TYR A 116 -12.90 0.51 -3.10
N PRO A 117 -11.56 0.53 -3.19
CA PRO A 117 -10.83 0.50 -4.48
C PRO A 117 -11.27 -0.61 -5.42
N HIS A 118 -11.47 -1.82 -4.90
CA HIS A 118 -11.91 -2.97 -5.70
C HIS A 118 -13.31 -2.79 -6.30
N GLN A 119 -14.21 -2.06 -5.64
CA GLN A 119 -15.56 -1.79 -6.16
C GLN A 119 -15.49 -0.78 -7.32
N LEU A 120 -14.62 0.21 -7.20
CA LEU A 120 -14.39 1.21 -8.24
C LEU A 120 -13.74 0.55 -9.47
N GLN A 121 -12.72 -0.29 -9.27
CA GLN A 121 -12.10 -1.08 -10.33
C GLN A 121 -13.11 -1.99 -11.04
N LEU A 122 -13.96 -2.68 -10.29
CA LEU A 122 -15.00 -3.55 -10.87
C LEU A 122 -16.02 -2.77 -11.71
N ALA A 123 -16.34 -1.53 -11.33
CA ALA A 123 -17.21 -0.67 -12.13
C ALA A 123 -16.55 -0.31 -13.48
N TRP A 124 -15.25 0.02 -13.47
CA TRP A 124 -14.50 0.29 -14.69
C TRP A 124 -14.38 -0.96 -15.57
N ASP A 125 -14.06 -2.13 -14.99
CA ASP A 125 -13.92 -3.38 -15.74
C ASP A 125 -15.22 -3.74 -16.46
N ARG A 126 -16.36 -3.63 -15.78
CA ARG A 126 -17.68 -3.87 -16.39
C ARG A 126 -17.94 -2.93 -17.57
N MET A 127 -17.62 -1.65 -17.42
CA MET A 127 -17.81 -0.65 -18.47
C MET A 127 -16.92 -0.92 -19.69
N VAL A 128 -15.66 -1.29 -19.46
CA VAL A 128 -14.70 -1.59 -20.52
C VAL A 128 -15.06 -2.88 -21.25
N PHE A 129 -15.34 -3.97 -20.53
CA PHE A 129 -15.66 -5.26 -21.14
C PHE A 129 -17.00 -5.28 -21.88
N SER A 130 -17.95 -4.43 -21.48
CA SER A 130 -19.21 -4.25 -22.22
C SER A 130 -19.10 -3.26 -23.40
N GLY A 131 -17.94 -2.61 -23.58
CA GLY A 131 -17.74 -1.60 -24.63
C GLY A 131 -18.50 -0.28 -24.38
N MET A 132 -19.05 -0.06 -23.18
CA MET A 132 -19.80 1.16 -22.83
C MET A 132 -18.89 2.35 -22.48
N GLY A 133 -17.58 2.15 -22.42
CA GLY A 133 -16.66 3.21 -22.08
C GLY A 133 -15.23 2.80 -21.84
N GLN A 134 -14.47 3.75 -21.32
CA GLN A 134 -13.06 3.61 -20.99
C GLN A 134 -12.85 3.86 -19.49
N ALA A 135 -11.86 3.16 -18.94
CA ALA A 135 -11.36 3.41 -17.59
C ALA A 135 -10.68 4.79 -17.52
N PRO A 136 -10.54 5.39 -16.32
CA PRO A 136 -9.78 6.62 -16.16
C PRO A 136 -8.30 6.43 -16.50
N ASN A 137 -7.62 7.55 -16.74
CA ASN A 137 -6.19 7.56 -17.04
C ASN A 137 -5.41 7.19 -15.78
N ARG A 138 -4.54 6.17 -15.86
CA ARG A 138 -3.66 5.80 -14.76
C ARG A 138 -2.34 6.57 -14.82
N VAL A 139 -1.88 7.02 -13.67
CA VAL A 139 -0.56 7.63 -13.46
C VAL A 139 0.23 6.80 -12.45
N ALA A 140 1.56 6.86 -12.51
CA ALA A 140 2.45 6.07 -11.68
C ALA A 140 2.50 6.56 -10.23
N ASP A 141 2.50 7.87 -10.03
CA ASP A 141 2.64 8.51 -8.72
C ASP A 141 1.96 9.90 -8.67
N GLN A 142 2.03 10.55 -7.50
CA GLN A 142 1.43 11.86 -7.25
C GLN A 142 2.14 13.01 -7.99
N PHE A 143 3.44 12.88 -8.31
CA PHE A 143 4.14 13.88 -9.11
C PHE A 143 3.62 13.87 -10.55
N GLU A 144 3.54 12.68 -11.17
CA GLU A 144 2.95 12.52 -12.50
C GLU A 144 1.49 12.96 -12.49
N MET A 145 0.72 12.62 -11.45
CA MET A 145 -0.67 13.08 -11.35
C MET A 145 -0.77 14.60 -11.45
N ARG A 146 0.02 15.33 -10.67
CA ARG A 146 0.05 16.79 -10.71
C ARG A 146 0.43 17.32 -12.08
N GLU A 147 1.51 16.80 -12.68
CA GLU A 147 1.94 17.23 -14.00
C GLU A 147 0.87 17.00 -15.07
N LYS A 148 0.20 15.85 -15.04
CA LYS A 148 -0.90 15.54 -15.97
C LYS A 148 -2.08 16.49 -15.76
N ILE A 149 -2.44 16.78 -14.53
CA ILE A 149 -3.54 17.70 -14.22
C ILE A 149 -3.22 19.12 -14.67
N ALA A 150 -2.02 19.62 -14.39
CA ALA A 150 -1.58 20.95 -14.78
C ALA A 150 -1.54 21.15 -16.31
N ASN A 151 -1.24 20.08 -17.06
CA ASN A 151 -1.09 20.15 -18.52
C ASN A 151 -2.32 19.69 -19.33
N THR A 152 -3.39 19.24 -18.66
CA THR A 152 -4.56 18.68 -19.34
C THR A 152 -5.81 19.50 -18.99
N PRO A 153 -6.35 20.30 -19.93
CA PRO A 153 -7.60 21.01 -19.70
C PRO A 153 -8.74 20.06 -19.32
N GLY A 154 -9.54 20.47 -18.33
CA GLY A 154 -10.64 19.64 -17.81
C GLY A 154 -10.20 18.46 -16.92
N ALA A 155 -8.91 18.37 -16.55
CA ALA A 155 -8.42 17.29 -15.72
C ALA A 155 -8.93 17.34 -14.28
N LEU A 156 -9.08 16.16 -13.70
CA LEU A 156 -9.45 15.93 -12.30
C LEU A 156 -8.65 14.77 -11.71
N GLY A 157 -8.17 14.94 -10.49
CA GLY A 157 -7.52 13.91 -9.70
C GLY A 157 -7.48 14.30 -8.23
N TYR A 158 -6.54 13.73 -7.48
CA TYR A 158 -6.42 13.97 -6.04
C TYR A 158 -4.96 13.88 -5.61
N LEU A 159 -4.57 14.72 -4.67
CA LEU A 159 -3.20 14.79 -4.19
C LEU A 159 -3.19 14.92 -2.67
N GLU A 160 -2.18 14.36 -2.04
CA GLU A 160 -1.81 14.75 -0.68
C GLU A 160 -1.31 16.20 -0.69
N ARG A 161 -1.58 16.91 0.41
CA ARG A 161 -1.25 18.33 0.55
C ARG A 161 0.20 18.67 0.19
N GLU A 162 1.15 17.79 0.48
CA GLU A 162 2.58 17.98 0.23
C GLU A 162 2.94 18.04 -1.27
N TYR A 163 2.09 17.47 -2.13
CA TYR A 163 2.28 17.48 -3.57
C TYR A 163 1.62 18.67 -4.26
N LEU A 164 0.85 19.49 -3.54
CA LEU A 164 0.20 20.66 -4.13
C LEU A 164 1.20 21.74 -4.53
N ASP A 165 0.93 22.39 -5.66
CA ASP A 165 1.61 23.58 -6.12
C ASP A 165 0.59 24.59 -6.69
N GLU A 166 1.08 25.71 -7.22
CA GLU A 166 0.26 26.77 -7.82
C GLU A 166 -0.28 26.43 -9.22
N ASN A 167 0.14 25.31 -9.82
CA ASN A 167 -0.24 24.91 -11.18
C ASN A 167 -1.53 24.07 -11.20
N VAL A 168 -2.12 23.80 -10.04
CA VAL A 168 -3.36 23.04 -9.90
C VAL A 168 -4.36 23.79 -9.01
N GLN A 169 -5.64 23.63 -9.30
CA GLN A 169 -6.73 24.21 -8.52
C GLN A 169 -7.28 23.17 -7.56
N VAL A 170 -7.43 23.53 -6.28
CA VAL A 170 -8.09 22.67 -5.28
C VAL A 170 -9.60 22.81 -5.42
N ILE A 171 -10.29 21.67 -5.45
CA ILE A 171 -11.75 21.58 -5.49
C ILE A 171 -12.26 21.21 -4.10
N SER A 172 -13.19 21.99 -3.59
CA SER A 172 -13.82 21.71 -2.29
C SER A 172 -14.90 20.63 -2.42
N MET A 173 -15.06 19.79 -1.39
CA MET A 173 -16.14 18.81 -1.34
C MET A 173 -17.19 19.20 -0.30
N GLU A 174 -18.46 19.24 -0.71
CA GLU A 174 -19.64 19.45 0.15
C GLU A 174 -20.41 18.14 0.40
#